data_AF-A0A7S3HBK2-F1
#
_entry.id   AF-A0A7S3HBK2-F1
#
_cell.length_a   1.000
_cell.length_b   1.000
_cell.length_c   1.000
_cell.angle_alpha   90.00
_cell.angle_beta   90.00
_cell.angle_gamma   90.00
#
_symmetry.space_group_name_H-M   'P 1'
#
loop_
_entity.id
_entity.type
_entity.pdbx_description
1 polymer ?
#
loop_
_entity_poly.entity_id
_entity_poly.type
_entity_poly.pdbx_seq_one_letter_code
_entity_poly.pdbx_strand_id
1 'polypeptide(L)'
;MGVSVLAPVEVPAEDRNRTSLFPYGGHRFEFRAVGSSQNVSLVNTVLATIVADTFREFSDAIEKGQMPKTVAQKALRESWKAIFNGNGYDQANQAKLKEDGVWCINSNVDAIRRYTAPKNVALFERMRVLNATGCAARQEVLFTQYTGVVEVEAKCLIDMLQQHVIPSVRNTNTTHPMLPELMACVMTVKDALQELHTTEVSAERADKARVLRLETMVKVREIVDAAEAVVPADLWTLATYKDLLFLDHTLP
;
A
#
# COMPACT_ATOMS: atom_id res chain seq x y z
N MET A 1 40.88 -1.99 35.33
CA MET A 1 40.38 -0.64 35.04
C MET A 1 39.80 -0.65 33.62
N GLY A 2 38.65 -1.31 33.44
CA GLY A 2 38.03 -1.51 32.12
C GLY A 2 36.99 -0.45 31.87
N VAL A 3 37.19 0.38 30.86
CA VAL A 3 36.34 1.54 30.57
C VAL A 3 34.94 1.07 30.17
N SER A 4 33.95 1.35 31.02
CA SER A 4 32.52 1.09 30.82
C SER A 4 31.85 2.26 30.09
N VAL A 5 32.45 2.73 29.00
CA VAL A 5 31.90 3.84 28.21
C VAL A 5 31.72 3.36 26.78
N LEU A 6 30.48 3.35 26.31
CA LEU A 6 30.14 3.17 24.91
C LEU A 6 30.90 4.24 24.12
N ALA A 7 31.67 3.84 23.11
CA ALA A 7 32.38 4.82 22.27
C ALA A 7 31.37 5.87 21.77
N PRO A 8 31.74 7.17 21.73
CA PRO A 8 30.84 8.19 21.22
C PRO A 8 30.50 7.84 19.75
N VAL A 9 29.26 7.43 19.53
CA VAL A 9 28.72 7.19 18.20
C VAL A 9 28.17 8.53 17.73
N GLU A 10 28.75 9.08 16.66
CA GLU A 10 28.14 10.23 15.97
C GLU A 10 26.87 9.74 15.28
N VAL A 11 25.72 10.10 15.84
CA VAL A 11 24.42 9.85 15.22
C VAL A 11 23.97 11.14 14.56
N PRO A 12 23.73 11.15 13.23
CA PRO A 12 23.18 12.32 12.57
C PRO A 12 21.82 12.68 13.18
N ALA A 13 21.59 13.97 13.42
CA ALA A 13 20.34 14.46 13.99
C ALA A 13 19.12 14.16 13.09
N GLU A 14 19.34 13.97 11.80
CA GLU A 14 18.34 13.57 10.81
C GLU A 14 18.90 12.49 9.89
N ASP A 15 18.16 11.39 9.73
CA ASP A 15 18.48 10.41 8.69
C ASP A 15 18.17 11.00 7.31
N ARG A 16 19.18 11.09 6.45
CA ARG A 16 19.07 11.59 5.08
C ARG A 16 18.52 10.53 4.11
N ASN A 17 18.42 9.26 4.50
CA ASN A 17 17.85 8.24 3.65
C ASN A 17 16.32 8.36 3.60
N ARG A 18 15.80 9.05 2.58
CA ARG A 18 14.34 9.20 2.33
C ARG A 18 13.67 7.95 1.76
N THR A 19 14.45 6.93 1.42
CA THR A 19 13.96 5.66 0.84
C THR A 19 13.77 4.56 1.89
N SER A 20 14.25 4.77 3.12
CA SER A 20 14.09 3.83 4.23
C SER A 20 12.67 3.85 4.81
N LEU A 21 12.15 2.67 5.15
CA LEU A 21 10.85 2.46 5.76
C LEU A 21 10.81 2.89 7.25
N PHE A 22 11.91 2.62 7.96
CA PHE A 22 12.05 2.80 9.40
C PHE A 22 13.37 3.50 9.78
N PRO A 23 13.63 4.71 9.23
CA PRO A 23 14.80 5.54 9.57
C PRO A 23 14.90 5.85 11.08
N TYR A 24 16.14 5.96 11.57
CA TYR A 24 16.45 6.45 12.92
C TYR A 24 16.93 7.90 12.86
N GLY A 25 16.10 8.84 13.35
CA GLY A 25 16.38 10.28 13.36
C GLY A 25 16.98 10.76 14.69
N GLY A 26 17.96 10.05 15.23
CA GLY A 26 18.70 10.43 16.45
C GLY A 26 17.96 10.19 17.77
N HIS A 27 16.72 10.65 17.93
CA HIS A 27 15.94 10.48 19.17
C HIS A 27 14.57 9.81 18.94
N ARG A 28 14.25 9.48 17.68
CA ARG A 28 13.00 8.85 17.28
C ARG A 28 13.21 7.94 16.08
N PHE A 29 12.28 7.02 15.89
CA PHE A 29 12.10 6.34 14.61
C PHE A 29 10.93 6.96 13.86
N GLU A 30 11.02 7.01 12.53
CA GLU A 30 9.91 7.48 11.67
C GLU A 30 9.40 6.29 10.85
N PHE A 31 8.13 5.94 10.99
CA PHE A 31 7.53 4.89 10.16
C PHE A 31 6.91 5.51 8.92
N ARG A 32 7.57 5.35 7.76
CA ARG A 32 7.20 6.06 6.52
C ARG A 32 6.26 5.28 5.60
N ALA A 33 5.84 4.08 6.00
CA ALA A 33 4.98 3.21 5.19
C ALA A 33 3.50 3.66 5.15
N VAL A 34 3.10 4.57 6.06
CA VAL A 34 1.70 4.91 6.28
C VAL A 34 1.18 5.78 5.13
N GLY A 35 0.07 5.37 4.52
CA GLY A 35 -0.59 6.16 3.48
C GLY A 35 -1.24 7.42 4.06
N SER A 36 -1.29 8.50 3.28
CA SER A 36 -1.80 9.81 3.74
C SER A 36 -3.26 9.79 4.21
N SER A 37 -4.08 8.89 3.67
CA SER A 37 -5.50 8.71 4.05
C SER A 37 -5.72 7.62 5.11
N GLN A 38 -4.67 6.92 5.54
CA GLN A 38 -4.81 5.79 6.47
C GLN A 38 -4.98 6.26 7.92
N ASN A 39 -5.84 5.55 8.66
CA ASN A 39 -5.96 5.75 10.09
C ASN A 39 -4.72 5.19 10.83
N VAL A 40 -3.98 6.08 11.50
CA VAL A 40 -2.74 5.74 12.20
C VAL A 40 -2.94 4.87 13.45
N SER A 41 -4.16 4.77 13.99
CA SER A 41 -4.45 4.03 15.22
C SER A 41 -4.11 2.55 15.08
N LEU A 42 -4.49 1.92 13.97
CA LEU A 42 -4.18 0.50 13.75
C LEU A 42 -2.69 0.28 13.55
N VAL A 43 -2.02 1.16 12.82
CA VAL A 43 -0.56 1.12 12.65
C VAL A 43 0.12 1.19 14.01
N ASN A 44 -0.26 2.16 14.84
CA ASN A 44 0.28 2.32 16.19
C ASN A 44 -0.05 1.13 17.09
N THR A 45 -1.24 0.54 16.95
CA THR A 45 -1.62 -0.68 17.68
C THR A 45 -0.65 -1.81 17.33
N VAL A 46 -0.38 -2.04 16.04
CA VAL A 46 0.56 -3.10 15.61
C VAL A 46 1.98 -2.79 16.09
N LEU A 47 2.48 -1.58 15.87
CA LEU A 47 3.83 -1.17 16.29
C LEU A 47 4.03 -1.29 17.80
N ALA A 48 3.07 -0.80 18.60
CA ALA A 48 3.13 -0.93 20.04
C ALA A 48 3.08 -2.39 20.49
N THR A 49 2.26 -3.22 19.84
CA THR A 49 2.16 -4.66 20.16
C THR A 49 3.46 -5.41 19.90
N ILE A 50 4.07 -5.22 18.72
CA ILE A 50 5.34 -5.90 18.38
C ILE A 50 6.46 -5.47 19.33
N VAL A 51 6.54 -4.17 19.65
CA VAL A 51 7.58 -3.63 20.54
C VAL A 51 7.38 -4.16 21.97
N ALA A 52 6.14 -4.16 22.46
CA ALA A 52 5.83 -4.70 23.79
C ALA A 52 6.11 -6.20 23.91
N ASP A 53 5.80 -6.99 22.86
CA ASP A 53 6.10 -8.43 22.84
C ASP A 53 7.61 -8.70 22.88
N THR A 54 8.40 -7.95 22.09
CA THR A 54 9.86 -8.03 22.11
C THR A 54 10.45 -7.63 23.47
N PHE A 55 9.93 -6.57 24.10
CA PHE A 55 10.40 -6.17 25.44
C PHE A 55 10.04 -7.20 26.52
N ARG A 56 8.88 -7.89 26.40
CA ARG A 56 8.55 -9.01 27.28
C ARG A 56 9.60 -10.12 27.17
N GLU A 57 9.96 -10.52 25.95
CA GLU A 57 10.99 -11.55 25.73
C GLU A 57 12.34 -11.16 26.34
N PHE A 58 12.71 -9.88 26.26
CA PHE A 58 13.93 -9.38 26.88
C PHE A 58 13.84 -9.41 28.41
N SER A 59 12.71 -8.97 28.99
CA SER A 59 12.48 -9.01 30.44
C SER A 59 12.54 -10.45 30.96
N ASP A 60 11.81 -11.37 30.33
CA ASP A 60 11.75 -12.79 30.69
C ASP A 60 13.15 -13.45 30.69
N ALA A 61 13.99 -13.11 29.70
CA ALA A 61 15.34 -13.64 29.61
C ALA A 61 16.26 -13.11 30.72
N ILE A 62 16.14 -11.81 31.05
CA ILE A 62 16.92 -11.17 32.11
C ILE A 62 16.50 -11.69 33.48
N GLU A 63 15.20 -11.81 33.75
CA GLU A 63 14.65 -12.34 35.00
C GLU A 63 15.05 -13.80 35.24
N LYS A 64 15.26 -14.58 34.17
CA LYS A 64 15.83 -15.94 34.24
C LYS A 64 17.35 -15.97 34.45
N GLY A 65 17.99 -14.82 34.64
CA GLY A 65 19.40 -14.69 35.00
C GLY A 65 20.35 -14.43 33.84
N GLN A 66 19.86 -14.14 32.63
CA GLN A 66 20.75 -13.73 31.53
C GLN A 66 21.23 -12.29 31.70
N MET A 67 22.49 -12.03 31.36
CA MET A 67 23.03 -10.68 31.35
C MET A 67 22.35 -9.83 30.25
N PRO A 68 21.94 -8.57 30.53
CA PRO A 68 21.30 -7.71 29.54
C PRO A 68 22.09 -7.56 28.24
N LYS A 69 23.43 -7.50 28.34
CA LYS A 69 24.33 -7.45 27.18
C LYS A 69 24.17 -8.68 26.26
N THR A 70 24.04 -9.87 26.83
CA THR A 70 23.89 -11.12 26.09
C THR A 70 22.57 -11.15 25.33
N VAL A 71 21.48 -10.71 25.99
CA VAL A 71 20.15 -10.61 25.39
C VAL A 71 20.17 -9.62 24.21
N ALA A 72 20.73 -8.43 24.40
CA ALA A 72 20.84 -7.43 23.33
C ALA A 72 21.71 -7.91 22.15
N GLN A 73 22.84 -8.56 22.40
CA GLN A 73 23.70 -9.12 21.36
C GLN A 73 23.02 -10.26 20.59
N LYS A 74 22.18 -11.05 21.26
CA LYS A 74 21.37 -12.08 20.59
C LYS A 74 20.32 -11.42 19.69
N ALA A 75 19.56 -10.46 20.21
CA ALA A 75 18.53 -9.75 19.45
C ALA A 75 19.12 -9.05 18.21
N LEU A 76 20.26 -8.38 18.35
CA LEU A 76 20.94 -7.73 17.23
C LEU A 76 21.37 -8.72 16.14
N ARG A 77 21.89 -9.89 16.53
CA ARG A 77 22.28 -10.94 15.57
C ARG A 77 21.09 -11.50 14.81
N GLU A 78 19.96 -11.72 15.49
CA GLU A 78 18.75 -12.26 14.88
C GLU A 78 18.03 -11.25 13.97
N SER A 79 18.15 -9.95 14.28
CA SER A 79 17.51 -8.85 13.54
C SER A 79 18.42 -8.17 12.53
N TRP A 80 19.69 -8.57 12.41
CA TRP A 80 20.69 -7.89 11.57
C TRP A 80 20.26 -7.71 10.11
N LYS A 81 19.55 -8.71 9.55
CA LYS A 81 19.01 -8.68 8.19
C LYS A 81 18.01 -7.54 7.92
N ALA A 82 17.42 -6.95 8.97
CA ALA A 82 16.50 -5.82 8.83
C ALA A 82 17.24 -4.46 8.76
N ILE A 83 18.55 -4.43 9.04
CA ILE A 83 19.36 -3.22 9.01
C ILE A 83 19.93 -3.02 7.61
N PHE A 84 19.47 -1.98 6.91
CA PHE A 84 19.88 -1.67 5.55
C PHE A 84 20.08 -0.16 5.37
N ASN A 85 21.23 0.23 4.83
CA ASN A 85 21.64 1.64 4.66
C ASN A 85 21.77 2.07 3.18
N GLY A 86 21.29 1.25 2.23
CA GLY A 86 21.35 1.57 0.80
C GLY A 86 20.09 2.26 0.28
N ASN A 87 19.99 2.33 -1.05
CA ASN A 87 18.82 2.86 -1.75
C ASN A 87 17.71 1.80 -1.84
N GLY A 88 16.57 2.06 -1.22
CA GLY A 88 15.40 1.16 -1.19
C GLY A 88 14.65 1.02 -2.52
N TYR A 89 14.86 1.93 -3.48
CA TYR A 89 14.24 1.87 -4.80
C TYR A 89 15.05 1.07 -5.82
N ASP A 90 16.32 0.79 -5.54
CA ASP A 90 17.17 0.01 -6.43
C ASP A 90 16.76 -1.47 -6.44
N GLN A 91 16.48 -2.00 -7.63
CA GLN A 91 16.02 -3.37 -7.82
C GLN A 91 17.06 -4.40 -7.38
N ALA A 92 18.36 -4.11 -7.54
CA ALA A 92 19.42 -5.01 -7.10
C ALA A 92 19.42 -5.14 -5.56
N ASN A 93 19.24 -4.03 -4.85
CA ASN A 93 19.10 -4.04 -3.40
C ASN A 93 17.84 -4.77 -2.94
N GLN A 94 16.71 -4.56 -3.62
CA GLN A 94 15.47 -5.27 -3.30
C GLN A 94 15.59 -6.79 -3.50
N ALA A 95 16.28 -7.23 -4.55
CA ALA A 95 16.54 -8.66 -4.80
C ALA A 95 17.40 -9.27 -3.69
N LYS A 96 18.49 -8.58 -3.31
CA LYS A 96 19.36 -9.01 -2.21
C LYS A 96 18.63 -9.10 -0.88
N LEU A 97 17.83 -8.10 -0.52
CA LEU A 97 17.07 -8.11 0.74
C LEU A 97 16.06 -9.26 0.78
N LYS A 98 15.44 -9.59 -0.36
CA LYS A 98 14.57 -10.77 -0.47
C LYS A 98 15.34 -12.08 -0.26
N GLU A 99 16.52 -12.19 -0.85
CA GLU A 99 17.43 -13.34 -0.64
C GLU A 99 17.85 -13.48 0.83
N ASP A 100 18.13 -12.36 1.51
CA ASP A 100 18.42 -12.27 2.94
C ASP A 100 17.19 -12.58 3.84
N GLY A 101 16.03 -12.84 3.23
CA GLY A 101 14.80 -13.24 3.91
C GLY A 101 13.98 -12.06 4.46
N VAL A 102 14.17 -10.85 3.93
CA VAL A 102 13.29 -9.71 4.18
C VAL A 102 12.03 -9.85 3.33
N TRP A 103 10.88 -9.74 3.98
CA TRP A 103 9.59 -9.93 3.33
C TRP A 103 9.22 -8.73 2.47
N CYS A 104 8.69 -8.99 1.28
CA CYS A 104 8.19 -7.99 0.35
C CYS A 104 6.85 -8.49 -0.21
N ILE A 105 5.77 -7.78 0.12
CA ILE A 105 4.41 -8.08 -0.36
C ILE A 105 3.93 -6.84 -1.11
N ASN A 106 3.79 -6.98 -2.44
CA ASN A 106 3.43 -5.86 -3.32
C ASN A 106 1.93 -5.72 -3.56
N SER A 107 1.15 -6.70 -3.11
CA SER A 107 -0.31 -6.72 -3.27
C SER A 107 -0.96 -6.40 -1.93
N ASN A 108 -1.83 -5.38 -1.93
CA ASN A 108 -2.61 -5.03 -0.75
C ASN A 108 -3.50 -6.22 -0.31
N VAL A 109 -4.12 -6.92 -1.26
CA VAL A 109 -4.95 -8.10 -0.99
C VAL A 109 -4.13 -9.20 -0.30
N ASP A 110 -2.89 -9.45 -0.77
CA ASP A 110 -2.00 -10.42 -0.13
C ASP A 110 -1.47 -9.97 1.22
N ALA A 111 -1.33 -8.65 1.43
CA ALA A 111 -0.96 -8.10 2.74
C ALA A 111 -2.12 -8.27 3.74
N ILE A 112 -3.37 -8.02 3.32
CA ILE A 112 -4.57 -8.24 4.13
C ILE A 112 -4.69 -9.72 4.55
N ARG A 113 -4.31 -10.67 3.67
CA ARG A 113 -4.24 -12.10 4.00
C ARG A 113 -3.35 -12.41 5.20
N ARG A 114 -2.37 -11.57 5.52
CA ARG A 114 -1.45 -11.80 6.65
C ARG A 114 -2.04 -11.50 8.01
N TYR A 115 -3.20 -10.85 8.13
CA TYR A 115 -3.82 -10.62 9.44
C TYR A 115 -4.09 -11.92 10.20
N THR A 116 -4.50 -12.98 9.51
CA THR A 116 -4.81 -14.30 10.08
C THR A 116 -3.64 -15.28 10.02
N ALA A 117 -2.44 -14.82 9.66
CA ALA A 117 -1.25 -15.68 9.70
C ALA A 117 -1.02 -16.19 11.14
N PRO A 118 -0.69 -17.47 11.35
CA PRO A 118 -0.57 -18.04 12.70
C PRO A 118 0.35 -17.26 13.64
N LYS A 119 1.49 -16.77 13.12
CA LYS A 119 2.43 -15.95 13.89
C LYS A 119 1.83 -14.62 14.37
N ASN A 120 0.96 -14.01 13.57
CA ASN A 120 0.35 -12.72 13.86
C ASN A 120 -0.81 -12.88 14.85
N VAL A 121 -1.64 -13.91 14.67
CA VAL A 121 -2.69 -14.26 15.64
C VAL A 121 -2.09 -14.58 17.00
N ALA A 122 -1.05 -15.43 17.03
CA ALA A 122 -0.35 -15.79 18.26
C ALA A 122 0.27 -14.58 18.96
N LEU A 123 0.83 -13.62 18.21
CA LEU A 123 1.33 -12.35 18.77
C LEU A 123 0.21 -11.57 19.45
N PHE A 124 -0.91 -11.34 18.75
CA PHE A 124 -2.00 -10.54 19.30
C PHE A 124 -2.68 -11.20 20.51
N GLU A 125 -2.86 -12.52 20.48
CA GLU A 125 -3.47 -13.27 21.58
C GLU A 125 -2.59 -13.25 22.82
N ARG A 126 -1.30 -13.51 22.62
CA ARG A 126 -0.31 -13.49 23.70
C ARG A 126 -0.21 -12.12 24.36
N MET A 127 -0.33 -11.05 23.57
CA MET A 127 -0.36 -9.66 24.08
C MET A 127 -1.75 -9.18 24.51
N ARG A 128 -2.79 -10.03 24.40
CA ARG A 128 -4.19 -9.72 24.73
C ARG A 128 -4.73 -8.47 24.01
N VAL A 129 -4.29 -8.25 22.77
CA VAL A 129 -4.69 -7.10 21.94
C VAL A 129 -5.84 -7.47 20.99
N LEU A 130 -5.74 -8.62 20.33
CA LEU A 130 -6.80 -9.21 19.51
C LEU A 130 -6.78 -10.73 19.71
N ASN A 131 -7.90 -11.39 19.40
CA ASN A 131 -7.98 -12.84 19.28
C ASN A 131 -8.11 -13.29 17.81
N ALA A 132 -8.09 -14.59 17.56
CA ALA A 132 -8.27 -15.16 16.22
C ALA A 132 -9.51 -14.59 15.49
N THR A 133 -10.66 -14.53 16.17
CA THR A 133 -11.90 -13.96 15.62
C THR A 133 -11.75 -12.48 15.27
N GLY A 134 -11.09 -11.68 16.13
CA GLY A 134 -10.82 -10.27 15.88
C GLY A 134 -9.87 -10.04 14.70
N CYS A 135 -8.89 -10.92 14.51
CA CYS A 135 -8.00 -10.88 13.35
C CYS A 135 -8.76 -11.20 12.05
N ALA A 136 -9.60 -12.24 12.07
CA ALA A 136 -10.44 -12.62 10.93
C ALA A 136 -11.46 -11.53 10.58
N ALA A 137 -12.13 -10.94 11.57
CA ALA A 137 -13.07 -9.84 11.37
C ALA A 137 -12.40 -8.61 10.74
N ARG A 138 -11.19 -8.25 11.19
CA ARG A 138 -10.42 -7.15 10.58
C ARG A 138 -10.04 -7.45 9.14
N GLN A 139 -9.60 -8.68 8.86
CA GLN A 139 -9.28 -9.12 7.50
C GLN A 139 -10.49 -8.97 6.57
N GLU A 140 -11.65 -9.43 7.02
CA GLU A 140 -12.92 -9.34 6.27
C GLU A 140 -13.31 -7.89 5.95
N VAL A 141 -13.23 -7.00 6.95
CA VAL A 141 -13.52 -5.57 6.79
C VAL A 141 -12.57 -4.94 5.78
N LEU A 142 -11.27 -5.29 5.82
CA LEU A 142 -10.29 -4.73 4.89
C LEU A 142 -10.50 -5.21 3.44
N PHE A 143 -10.88 -6.48 3.22
CA PHE A 143 -11.26 -6.95 1.89
C PHE A 143 -12.50 -6.22 1.36
N THR A 144 -13.50 -6.04 2.21
CA THR A 144 -14.73 -5.32 1.88
C THR A 144 -14.43 -3.86 1.54
N GLN A 145 -13.63 -3.18 2.37
CA GLN A 145 -13.24 -1.79 2.14
C GLN A 145 -12.47 -1.63 0.83
N TYR A 146 -11.49 -2.50 0.58
CA TYR A 146 -10.71 -2.47 -0.67
C TYR A 146 -11.62 -2.63 -1.89
N THR A 147 -12.48 -3.66 -1.88
CA THR A 147 -13.43 -3.92 -2.97
C THR A 147 -14.36 -2.74 -3.19
N GLY A 148 -14.91 -2.16 -2.12
CA GLY A 148 -15.84 -1.01 -2.22
C GLY A 148 -15.19 0.23 -2.82
N VAL A 149 -13.92 0.51 -2.48
CA VAL A 149 -13.17 1.61 -3.13
C VAL A 149 -13.01 1.36 -4.62
N VAL A 150 -12.59 0.17 -5.03
CA VAL A 150 -12.44 -0.18 -6.45
C VAL A 150 -13.77 -0.09 -7.19
N GLU A 151 -14.86 -0.54 -6.57
CA GLU A 151 -16.20 -0.48 -7.17
C GLU A 151 -16.61 0.97 -7.47
N VAL A 152 -16.37 1.90 -6.54
CA VAL A 152 -16.65 3.32 -6.73
C VAL A 152 -15.77 3.90 -7.83
N GLU A 153 -14.47 3.60 -7.84
CA GLU A 153 -13.55 4.05 -8.89
C GLU A 153 -13.97 3.54 -10.28
N ALA A 154 -14.39 2.27 -10.39
CA ALA A 154 -14.83 1.67 -11.65
C ALA A 154 -16.17 2.26 -12.15
N LYS A 155 -17.13 2.51 -11.24
CA LYS A 155 -18.38 3.21 -11.58
C LYS A 155 -18.11 4.63 -12.07
N CYS A 156 -17.22 5.35 -11.38
CA CYS A 156 -16.79 6.68 -11.82
C CYS A 156 -16.18 6.65 -13.22
N LEU A 157 -15.29 5.68 -13.51
CA LEU A 157 -14.70 5.52 -14.83
C LEU A 157 -15.77 5.26 -15.92
N ILE A 158 -16.76 4.42 -15.63
CA ILE A 158 -17.89 4.18 -16.54
C ILE A 158 -18.65 5.49 -16.81
N ASP A 159 -18.98 6.25 -15.77
CA ASP A 159 -19.70 7.52 -15.92
C ASP A 159 -18.87 8.52 -16.74
N MET A 160 -17.58 8.65 -16.45
CA MET A 160 -16.66 9.49 -17.22
C MET A 160 -16.60 9.09 -18.69
N LEU A 161 -16.52 7.78 -18.99
CA LEU A 161 -16.52 7.29 -20.37
C LEU A 161 -17.81 7.62 -21.10
N GLN A 162 -18.96 7.32 -20.47
CA GLN A 162 -20.27 7.45 -21.11
C GLN A 162 -20.74 8.90 -21.26
N GLN A 163 -20.44 9.75 -20.26
CA GLN A 163 -20.93 11.12 -20.19
C GLN A 163 -19.96 12.14 -20.78
N HIS A 164 -18.65 11.85 -20.78
CA HIS A 164 -17.62 12.80 -21.20
C HIS A 164 -16.80 12.29 -22.39
N VAL A 165 -16.07 11.19 -22.24
CA VAL A 165 -15.07 10.76 -23.25
C VAL A 165 -15.74 10.38 -24.57
N ILE A 166 -16.71 9.46 -24.55
CA ILE A 166 -17.40 9.00 -25.78
C ILE A 166 -18.12 10.15 -26.49
N PRO A 167 -18.90 11.02 -25.79
CA PRO A 167 -19.49 12.20 -26.43
C PRO A 167 -18.45 13.15 -27.03
N SER A 168 -17.34 13.41 -26.34
CA SER A 168 -16.27 14.30 -26.84
C SER A 168 -15.69 13.78 -28.15
N VAL A 169 -15.35 12.48 -28.21
CA VAL A 169 -14.86 11.83 -29.44
C VAL A 169 -15.91 11.86 -30.54
N ARG A 170 -17.18 11.55 -30.22
CA ARG A 170 -18.27 11.53 -31.20
C ARG A 170 -18.55 12.91 -31.81
N ASN A 171 -18.35 13.98 -31.05
CA ASN A 171 -18.52 15.35 -31.52
C ASN A 171 -17.41 15.77 -32.51
N THR A 172 -16.23 15.13 -32.46
CA THR A 172 -15.18 15.35 -33.48
C THR A 172 -15.58 14.75 -34.83
N ASN A 173 -16.04 13.49 -34.80
CA ASN A 173 -16.50 12.73 -35.94
C ASN A 173 -17.40 11.59 -35.45
N THR A 174 -18.62 11.51 -35.97
CA THR A 174 -19.61 10.51 -35.57
C THR A 174 -19.21 9.08 -35.90
N THR A 175 -18.26 8.89 -36.82
CA THR A 175 -17.70 7.57 -37.22
C THR A 175 -16.23 7.40 -36.81
N HIS A 176 -15.77 8.15 -35.81
CA HIS A 176 -14.39 8.07 -35.35
C HIS A 176 -14.00 6.62 -34.98
N PRO A 177 -12.85 6.09 -35.44
CA PRO A 177 -12.49 4.68 -35.30
C PRO A 177 -12.31 4.22 -33.85
N MET A 178 -12.08 5.13 -32.90
CA MET A 178 -11.98 4.81 -31.46
C MET A 178 -13.32 4.61 -30.77
N LEU A 179 -14.46 5.00 -31.37
CA LEU A 179 -15.77 4.90 -30.72
C LEU A 179 -16.17 3.46 -30.38
N PRO A 180 -16.04 2.47 -31.28
CA PRO A 180 -16.35 1.08 -30.95
C PRO A 180 -15.47 0.54 -29.81
N GLU A 181 -14.19 0.92 -29.78
CA GLU A 181 -13.24 0.49 -28.76
C GLU A 181 -13.58 1.08 -27.38
N LEU A 182 -13.91 2.38 -27.31
CA LEU A 182 -14.34 3.03 -26.08
C LEU A 182 -15.66 2.45 -25.54
N MET A 183 -16.61 2.12 -26.43
CA MET A 183 -17.84 1.43 -26.03
C MET A 183 -17.56 0.02 -25.50
N ALA A 184 -16.64 -0.71 -26.12
CA ALA A 184 -16.21 -2.02 -25.63
C ALA A 184 -15.51 -1.94 -24.26
N CYS A 185 -14.75 -0.87 -24.00
CA CYS A 185 -14.16 -0.60 -22.69
C CYS A 185 -15.22 -0.44 -21.60
N VAL A 186 -16.30 0.29 -21.86
CA VAL A 186 -17.44 0.42 -20.92
C VAL A 186 -18.03 -0.95 -20.59
N MET A 187 -18.25 -1.80 -21.60
CA MET A 187 -18.77 -3.15 -21.40
C MET A 187 -17.81 -3.99 -20.57
N THR A 188 -16.51 -3.95 -20.89
CA THR A 188 -15.47 -4.69 -20.15
C THR A 188 -15.46 -4.34 -18.65
N VAL A 189 -15.57 -3.06 -18.29
CA VAL A 189 -15.60 -2.64 -16.88
C VAL A 189 -16.92 -3.04 -16.21
N LYS A 190 -18.06 -2.96 -16.92
CA LYS A 190 -19.37 -3.41 -16.42
C LYS A 190 -19.41 -4.91 -16.15
N ASP A 191 -18.87 -5.72 -17.05
CA ASP A 191 -18.82 -7.17 -16.91
C ASP A 191 -17.94 -7.55 -15.70
N ALA A 192 -16.77 -6.91 -15.55
CA ALA A 192 -15.91 -7.13 -14.38
C ALA A 192 -16.57 -6.70 -13.05
N LEU A 193 -17.36 -5.62 -13.05
CA LEU A 193 -18.18 -5.23 -11.88
C LEU A 193 -19.26 -6.26 -11.57
N GLN A 194 -19.94 -6.80 -12.58
CA GLN A 194 -20.94 -7.84 -12.39
C GLN A 194 -20.32 -9.12 -11.79
N GLU A 195 -19.12 -9.49 -12.24
CA GLU A 195 -18.37 -10.59 -11.64
C GLU A 195 -18.01 -10.33 -10.17
N LEU A 196 -17.70 -9.09 -9.80
CA LEU A 196 -17.45 -8.72 -8.41
C LEU A 196 -18.71 -8.89 -7.55
N HIS A 197 -19.86 -8.41 -8.03
CA HIS A 197 -21.12 -8.47 -7.30
C HIS A 197 -21.62 -9.91 -7.09
N THR A 198 -21.32 -10.81 -8.03
CA THR A 198 -21.71 -12.22 -7.95
C THR A 198 -20.74 -13.09 -7.15
N THR A 199 -19.55 -12.58 -6.81
CA THR A 199 -18.55 -13.34 -6.03
C THR A 199 -18.86 -13.23 -4.54
N GLU A 200 -19.29 -14.31 -3.87
CA GLU A 200 -19.70 -14.25 -2.46
C GLU A 200 -18.52 -14.10 -1.49
N VAL A 201 -17.40 -14.77 -1.76
CA VAL A 201 -16.22 -14.77 -0.89
C VAL A 201 -15.48 -13.44 -1.01
N SER A 202 -15.38 -12.70 0.09
CA SER A 202 -14.74 -11.37 0.16
C SER A 202 -13.29 -11.34 -0.33
N ALA A 203 -12.52 -12.37 0.01
CA ALA A 203 -11.14 -12.55 -0.42
C ALA A 203 -11.03 -12.70 -1.94
N GLU A 204 -11.87 -13.54 -2.56
CA GLU A 204 -11.88 -13.73 -4.01
C GLU A 204 -12.41 -12.49 -4.72
N ARG A 205 -13.40 -11.82 -4.13
CA ARG A 205 -13.92 -10.54 -4.60
C ARG A 205 -12.82 -9.48 -4.60
N ALA A 206 -12.00 -9.42 -3.55
CA ALA A 206 -10.86 -8.52 -3.47
C ALA A 206 -9.77 -8.86 -4.52
N ASP A 207 -9.52 -10.14 -4.80
CA ASP A 207 -8.59 -10.57 -5.86
C ASP A 207 -9.06 -10.08 -7.24
N LYS A 208 -10.34 -10.27 -7.55
CA LYS A 208 -10.95 -9.75 -8.79
C LYS A 208 -10.91 -8.23 -8.84
N ALA A 209 -11.15 -7.54 -7.71
CA ALA A 209 -11.12 -6.09 -7.64
C ALA A 209 -9.70 -5.57 -7.91
N ARG A 210 -8.67 -6.29 -7.44
CA ARG A 210 -7.28 -5.99 -7.77
C ARG A 210 -7.01 -6.11 -9.27
N VAL A 211 -7.49 -7.15 -9.93
CA VAL A 211 -7.35 -7.31 -11.39
C VAL A 211 -8.09 -6.20 -12.13
N LEU A 212 -9.34 -5.91 -11.74
CA LEU A 212 -10.12 -4.82 -12.33
C LEU A 212 -9.37 -3.48 -12.25
N ARG A 213 -8.85 -3.13 -11.07
CA ARG A 213 -8.18 -1.85 -10.84
C ARG A 213 -6.82 -1.73 -11.53
N LEU A 214 -5.97 -2.74 -11.38
CA LEU A 214 -4.56 -2.65 -11.77
C LEU A 214 -4.28 -3.11 -13.20
N GLU A 215 -5.22 -3.83 -13.81
CA GLU A 215 -5.03 -4.38 -15.16
C GLU A 215 -6.11 -3.83 -16.11
N THR A 216 -7.40 -4.06 -15.81
CA THR A 216 -8.50 -3.66 -16.71
C THR A 216 -8.62 -2.15 -16.83
N MET A 217 -8.73 -1.43 -15.71
CA MET A 217 -8.89 0.02 -15.70
C MET A 217 -7.65 0.76 -16.22
N VAL A 218 -6.45 0.19 -16.06
CA VAL A 218 -5.22 0.75 -16.62
C VAL A 218 -5.25 0.69 -18.15
N LYS A 219 -5.63 -0.44 -18.75
CA LYS A 219 -5.79 -0.56 -20.20
C LYS A 219 -6.87 0.38 -20.75
N VAL A 220 -7.99 0.49 -20.04
CA VAL A 220 -9.06 1.43 -20.42
C VAL A 220 -8.54 2.87 -20.37
N ARG A 221 -7.78 3.23 -19.34
CA ARG A 221 -7.16 4.55 -19.21
C ARG A 221 -6.21 4.86 -20.38
N GLU A 222 -5.39 3.91 -20.82
CA GLU A 222 -4.49 4.12 -21.97
C GLU A 222 -5.27 4.52 -23.24
N ILE A 223 -6.45 3.94 -23.46
CA ILE A 223 -7.33 4.27 -24.59
C ILE A 223 -7.97 5.65 -24.42
N VAL A 224 -8.36 6.01 -23.18
CA VAL A 224 -8.87 7.36 -22.86
C VAL A 224 -7.80 8.43 -23.06
N ASP A 225 -6.57 8.18 -22.59
CA ASP A 225 -5.45 9.10 -22.75
C ASP A 225 -5.09 9.28 -24.24
N ALA A 226 -5.19 8.21 -25.04
CA ALA A 226 -5.05 8.31 -26.50
C ALA A 226 -6.19 9.12 -27.16
N ALA A 227 -7.41 9.05 -26.62
CA ALA A 227 -8.53 9.86 -27.09
C ALA A 227 -8.33 11.35 -26.76
N GLU A 228 -7.86 11.68 -25.56
CA GLU A 228 -7.52 13.06 -25.16
C GLU A 228 -6.51 13.69 -26.14
N ALA A 229 -5.53 12.93 -26.61
CA ALA A 229 -4.49 13.42 -27.52
C ALA A 229 -4.99 13.79 -28.92
N VAL A 230 -6.13 13.26 -29.36
CA VAL A 230 -6.68 13.47 -30.73
C VAL A 230 -7.92 14.34 -30.74
N VAL A 231 -8.62 14.47 -29.62
CA VAL A 231 -9.82 15.32 -29.52
C VAL A 231 -9.40 16.79 -29.39
N PRO A 232 -9.96 17.71 -30.21
CA PRO A 232 -9.74 19.15 -30.05
C PRO A 232 -10.09 19.64 -28.64
N ALA A 233 -9.28 20.55 -28.09
CA ALA A 233 -9.39 21.01 -26.70
C ALA A 233 -10.75 21.67 -26.38
N ASP A 234 -11.41 22.29 -27.36
CA ASP A 234 -12.75 22.88 -27.22
C ASP A 234 -13.87 21.84 -27.12
N LEU A 235 -13.60 20.60 -27.54
CA LEU A 235 -14.53 19.47 -27.46
C LEU A 235 -14.24 18.52 -26.30
N TRP A 236 -13.04 18.59 -25.70
CA TRP A 236 -12.67 17.78 -24.56
C TRP A 236 -13.25 18.37 -23.26
N THR A 237 -14.14 17.61 -22.61
CA THR A 237 -14.93 18.13 -21.48
C THR A 237 -14.32 17.87 -20.10
N LEU A 238 -13.23 17.11 -20.01
CA LEU A 238 -12.53 16.82 -18.76
C LEU A 238 -11.34 17.75 -18.58
N ALA A 239 -11.06 18.16 -17.34
CA ALA A 239 -9.86 18.92 -17.04
C ALA A 239 -8.61 18.09 -17.35
N THR A 240 -7.71 18.64 -18.17
CA THR A 240 -6.44 17.99 -18.50
C THR A 240 -5.49 18.05 -17.29
N TYR A 241 -4.44 17.24 -17.30
CA TYR A 241 -3.39 17.36 -16.29
C TYR A 241 -2.74 18.75 -16.25
N LYS A 242 -2.71 19.46 -17.39
CA LYS A 242 -2.21 20.83 -17.43
C LYS A 242 -3.11 21.77 -16.63
N ASP A 243 -4.42 21.60 -16.77
CA ASP A 243 -5.41 22.42 -16.05
C ASP A 243 -5.35 22.13 -14.55
N LEU A 244 -5.28 20.85 -14.16
CA LEU A 244 -5.26 20.45 -12.77
C LEU A 244 -3.98 20.83 -12.02
N LEU A 245 -2.83 20.89 -12.70
CA LEU A 245 -1.52 21.09 -12.06
C LEU A 245 -0.95 22.50 -12.19
N PHE A 246 -1.33 23.25 -13.22
CA PHE A 246 -0.68 24.52 -13.55
C PHE A 246 -1.64 25.69 -13.75
N LEU A 247 -2.92 25.44 -14.02
CA LEU A 247 -3.89 26.53 -14.05
C LEU A 247 -4.39 26.77 -12.62
N ASP A 248 -3.70 27.67 -11.92
CA ASP A 248 -4.34 28.38 -10.81
C ASP A 248 -5.57 29.06 -11.41
N HIS A 249 -6.76 28.71 -10.93
CA HIS A 249 -7.99 29.45 -11.20
C HIS A 249 -7.94 30.82 -10.50
N THR A 250 -6.92 31.62 -10.79
CA THR A 250 -6.99 33.07 -10.67
C THR A 250 -7.70 33.56 -11.93
N LEU A 251 -9.02 33.39 -11.95
CA LEU A 251 -9.85 34.21 -12.81
C LEU A 251 -9.56 35.69 -12.47
N PRO A 252 -9.48 36.59 -13.48
CA PRO A 252 -9.39 38.02 -13.25
C PRO A 252 -10.58 38.58 -12.47
#